data_AF-A0A225UZW3-F1
#
_entry.id   AF-A0A225UZW3-F1
#
_cell.length_a   1.000
_cell.length_b   1.000
_cell.length_c   1.000
_cell.angle_alpha   90.00
_cell.angle_beta   90.00
_cell.angle_gamma   90.00
#
_symmetry.space_group_name_H-M   'P 1'
#
loop_
_entity.id
_entity.type
_entity.pdbx_description
1 polymer ?
#
loop_
_entity_poly.entity_id
_entity_poly.type
_entity_poly.pdbx_seq_one_letter_code
_entity_poly.pdbx_strand_id
1 'polypeptide(L)'
;MTLEVLSRALPFRPEWIFSSHVPRTTTPRPDLYGSHLITGQNVRDLMAALPWNVLTGADIPEPMFFEITVDGRLGFLIERYSPVEFQDLFAYWESTHRFAVSPALIRSDPYLALFVAERKNRRSHTGARWKHILQLFLIAMRE
;
A
#
# COMPACT_ATOMS: atom_id res chain seq x y z
N MET A 1 -4.62 1.90 16.75
CA MET A 1 -4.13 0.52 16.51
C MET A 1 -3.26 0.57 15.26
N THR A 2 -1.95 0.37 15.40
CA THR A 2 -1.01 0.44 14.28
C THR A 2 -0.96 -0.90 13.55
N LEU A 3 -0.77 -0.86 12.22
CA LEU A 3 -0.59 -2.01 11.32
C LEU A 3 0.41 -3.09 11.83
N GLU A 4 1.30 -2.71 12.75
CA GLU A 4 2.29 -3.59 13.40
C GLU A 4 1.67 -4.64 14.35
N VAL A 5 0.48 -4.39 14.90
CA VAL A 5 -0.19 -5.37 15.79
C VAL A 5 -0.79 -6.51 14.96
N LEU A 6 -1.40 -6.19 13.82
CA LEU A 6 -2.02 -7.19 12.94
C LEU A 6 -0.99 -8.03 12.19
N SER A 7 0.18 -7.48 11.87
CA SER A 7 1.24 -8.23 11.17
C SER A 7 1.87 -9.34 12.01
N ARG A 8 1.73 -9.33 13.34
CA ARG A 8 2.20 -10.41 14.23
C ARG A 8 1.23 -11.58 14.34
N ALA A 9 -0.05 -11.34 14.07
CA ALA A 9 -1.11 -12.35 14.22
C ALA A 9 -1.35 -13.16 12.94
N LEU A 10 -0.85 -12.70 11.79
CA LEU A 10 -1.02 -13.38 10.51
C LEU A 10 0.17 -14.30 10.21
N PRO A 11 -0.06 -15.55 9.77
CA PRO A 11 1.01 -16.45 9.37
C PRO A 11 1.67 -15.94 8.08
N PHE A 12 2.83 -15.28 8.22
CA PHE A 12 3.67 -14.93 7.09
C PHE A 12 4.25 -16.21 6.48
N ARG A 13 4.03 -16.41 5.18
CA ARG A 13 4.68 -17.52 4.46
C ARG A 13 6.11 -17.11 4.07
N PRO A 14 7.11 -17.99 4.29
CA PRO A 14 8.51 -17.69 3.97
C PRO A 14 8.77 -17.48 2.46
N GLU A 15 7.84 -17.89 1.61
CA GLU A 15 7.85 -17.72 0.15
C GLU A 15 7.61 -16.25 -0.31
N TRP A 16 7.23 -15.34 0.61
CA TRP A 16 6.94 -13.95 0.24
C TRP A 16 8.23 -13.17 -0.01
N ILE A 17 8.24 -12.35 -1.06
CA ILE A 17 9.39 -11.56 -1.57
C ILE A 17 10.04 -10.67 -0.49
N PHE A 18 9.37 -10.41 0.63
CA PHE A 18 9.93 -9.75 1.81
C PHE A 18 10.15 -10.76 2.95
N SER A 19 11.16 -11.61 2.82
CA SER A 19 11.47 -12.72 3.74
C SER A 19 11.97 -12.31 5.14
N SER A 20 11.92 -11.04 5.53
CA SER A 20 12.44 -10.63 6.84
C SER A 20 11.57 -9.55 7.46
N HIS A 21 11.08 -9.81 8.67
CA HIS A 21 10.44 -8.84 9.56
C HIS A 21 11.46 -7.78 9.99
N VAL A 22 11.87 -6.93 9.06
CA VAL A 22 12.71 -5.78 9.34
C VAL A 22 11.78 -4.66 9.81
N PRO A 23 11.99 -4.07 11.00
CA PRO A 23 11.23 -2.91 11.44
C PRO A 23 11.16 -1.84 10.34
N ARG A 24 10.04 -1.14 10.21
CA ARG A 24 9.80 -0.07 9.20
C ARG A 24 10.93 0.97 9.07
N THR A 25 11.77 1.07 10.10
CA THR A 25 12.89 2.00 10.24
C THR A 25 14.22 1.52 9.66
N THR A 26 14.42 0.22 9.39
CA THR A 26 15.71 -0.24 8.87
C THR A 26 15.66 -0.32 7.35
N THR A 27 16.54 0.41 6.68
CA THR A 27 16.83 0.20 5.27
C THR A 27 17.22 -1.26 5.09
N PRO A 28 16.63 -2.00 4.12
CA PRO A 28 17.09 -3.35 3.79
C PRO A 28 18.62 -3.32 3.62
N ARG A 29 19.31 -4.39 4.04
CA ARG A 29 20.76 -4.41 3.86
C ARG A 29 21.11 -4.51 2.36
N PRO A 30 22.07 -3.74 1.83
CA PRO A 30 22.36 -3.72 0.39
C PRO A 30 22.74 -5.06 -0.24
N ASP A 31 23.17 -6.05 0.55
CA ASP A 31 23.43 -7.43 0.15
C ASP A 31 22.15 -8.25 -0.06
N LEU A 32 21.02 -7.81 0.48
CA LEU A 32 19.72 -8.49 0.39
C LEU A 32 18.87 -8.01 -0.79
N TYR A 33 19.31 -6.99 -1.53
CA TYR A 33 18.59 -6.49 -2.72
C TYR A 33 19.55 -5.85 -3.73
N GLY A 34 19.24 -5.98 -5.02
CA GLY A 34 20.01 -5.35 -6.10
C GLY A 34 19.84 -3.82 -6.09
N SER A 35 20.58 -3.11 -5.22
CA SER A 35 20.51 -1.64 -5.12
C SER A 35 20.86 -0.94 -6.44
N HIS A 36 21.74 -1.54 -7.25
CA HIS A 36 22.09 -1.08 -8.59
C HIS A 36 20.92 -1.14 -9.59
N LEU A 37 19.86 -1.91 -9.30
CA LEU A 37 18.65 -1.95 -10.13
C LEU A 37 17.70 -0.79 -9.82
N ILE A 38 17.92 -0.03 -8.75
CA ILE A 38 17.09 1.12 -8.37
C ILE A 38 17.59 2.37 -9.12
N THR A 39 17.32 2.40 -10.42
CA THR A 39 17.55 3.55 -11.30
C THR A 39 16.23 4.25 -11.60
N GLY A 40 16.25 5.53 -11.98
CA GLY A 40 15.03 6.23 -12.38
C GLY A 40 14.32 5.56 -13.56
N GLN A 41 15.07 5.02 -14.53
CA GLN A 41 14.50 4.32 -15.66
C GLN A 41 13.79 3.03 -15.24
N ASN A 42 14.45 2.17 -14.44
CA ASN A 42 13.84 0.92 -13.98
C ASN A 42 12.61 1.17 -13.11
N VAL A 43 12.65 2.19 -12.24
CA VAL A 43 11.47 2.58 -11.46
C VAL A 43 10.37 3.06 -12.40
N ARG A 44 10.68 3.90 -13.39
CA ARG A 44 9.69 4.37 -14.37
C ARG A 44 9.02 3.22 -15.12
N ASP A 45 9.81 2.29 -15.63
CA ASP A 45 9.32 1.12 -16.38
C ASP A 45 8.46 0.23 -15.50
N LEU A 46 8.88 0.00 -14.25
CA LEU A 46 8.08 -0.72 -13.26
C LEU A 46 6.74 -0.03 -13.02
N MET A 47 6.70 1.28 -12.83
CA MET A 47 5.46 2.01 -12.59
C MET A 47 4.55 2.03 -13.81
N ALA A 48 5.12 2.05 -15.01
CA ALA A 48 4.37 1.93 -16.27
C ALA A 48 3.73 0.54 -16.46
N ALA A 49 4.30 -0.50 -15.84
CA ALA A 49 3.74 -1.84 -15.83
C ALA A 49 2.53 -2.02 -14.88
N LEU A 50 2.11 -0.95 -14.17
CA LEU A 50 0.95 -0.94 -13.26
C LEU A 50 1.00 -2.09 -12.23
N PRO A 51 2.06 -2.19 -11.40
CA PRO A 51 2.34 -3.37 -10.59
C PRO A 51 1.30 -3.62 -9.50
N TRP A 52 0.48 -2.62 -9.17
CA TRP A 52 -0.66 -2.77 -8.27
C TRP A 52 -1.81 -3.60 -8.86
N ASN A 53 -1.86 -3.84 -10.17
CA ASN A 53 -2.88 -4.69 -10.79
C ASN A 53 -2.82 -6.15 -10.30
N VAL A 54 -1.68 -6.58 -9.75
CA VAL A 54 -1.56 -7.88 -9.08
C VAL A 54 -2.55 -8.01 -7.92
N LEU A 55 -2.99 -6.89 -7.32
CA LEU A 55 -3.94 -6.82 -6.22
C LEU A 55 -5.40 -6.96 -6.65
N THR A 56 -5.67 -6.96 -7.96
CA THR A 56 -7.02 -7.11 -8.53
C THR A 56 -7.08 -8.21 -9.59
N GLY A 57 -6.04 -9.05 -9.70
CA GLY A 57 -5.94 -10.10 -10.71
C GLY A 57 -6.89 -11.28 -10.44
N ALA A 58 -7.18 -12.05 -11.48
CA ALA A 58 -8.09 -13.20 -11.46
C ALA A 58 -7.70 -14.32 -10.47
N ASP A 59 -6.45 -14.34 -9.99
CA ASP A 59 -5.94 -15.30 -9.02
C ASP A 59 -6.17 -14.89 -7.55
N ILE A 60 -6.75 -13.71 -7.31
CA ILE A 60 -7.13 -13.29 -5.96
C ILE A 60 -8.55 -13.81 -5.70
N PRO A 61 -8.75 -14.62 -4.64
CA PRO A 61 -10.08 -15.03 -4.22
C PRO A 61 -10.96 -13.80 -4.08
N GLU A 62 -12.21 -13.91 -4.52
CA GLU A 62 -13.19 -12.84 -4.44
C GLU A 62 -13.10 -12.17 -3.04
N PRO A 63 -12.69 -10.89 -2.97
CA PRO A 63 -12.54 -10.21 -1.69
C PRO A 63 -13.82 -10.33 -0.87
N MET A 64 -13.70 -10.35 0.46
CA MET A 64 -14.89 -10.23 1.30
C MET A 64 -15.54 -8.88 1.03
N PHE A 65 -16.68 -8.89 0.35
CA PHE A 65 -17.48 -7.72 0.06
C PHE A 65 -18.64 -7.59 1.04
N PHE A 66 -19.08 -6.35 1.24
CA PHE A 66 -20.34 -6.10 1.93
C PHE A 66 -21.51 -6.24 0.95
N GLU A 67 -22.65 -6.70 1.44
CA GLU A 67 -23.88 -6.71 0.64
C GLU A 67 -24.32 -5.25 0.40
N ILE A 68 -24.34 -4.83 -0.87
CA ILE A 68 -24.58 -3.43 -1.26
C ILE A 68 -26.04 -3.00 -1.00
N THR A 69 -26.94 -3.96 -0.76
CA THR A 69 -28.37 -3.75 -0.49
C THR A 69 -28.69 -3.40 0.95
N VAL A 70 -27.70 -3.24 1.83
CA VAL A 70 -27.96 -2.87 3.22
C VAL A 70 -28.25 -1.37 3.32
N ASP A 71 -29.47 -1.00 3.68
CA ASP A 71 -29.85 0.39 3.93
C ASP A 71 -29.21 0.95 5.22
N GLY A 72 -29.35 2.28 5.42
CA GLY A 72 -28.95 2.95 6.66
C GLY A 72 -27.45 3.23 6.75
N ARG A 73 -26.87 3.12 7.96
CA ARG A 73 -25.47 3.52 8.22
C ARG A 73 -24.46 2.61 7.53
N LEU A 74 -24.77 1.33 7.37
CA LEU A 74 -23.89 0.38 6.70
C LEU A 74 -23.90 0.61 5.18
N GLY A 75 -25.06 0.84 4.56
CA GLY A 75 -25.14 1.24 3.15
C GLY A 75 -24.34 2.49 2.83
N PHE A 76 -24.51 3.53 3.63
CA PHE A 76 -23.73 4.76 3.49
C PHE A 76 -22.22 4.52 3.62
N LEU A 77 -21.79 3.64 4.52
CA LEU A 77 -20.38 3.25 4.64
C LEU A 77 -19.89 2.55 3.38
N ILE A 78 -20.64 1.60 2.84
CA ILE A 78 -20.28 0.83 1.64
C ILE A 78 -20.12 1.78 0.45
N GLU A 79 -21.07 2.69 0.23
CA GLU A 79 -20.99 3.71 -0.83
C GLU A 79 -19.71 4.55 -0.74
N ARG A 80 -19.27 4.89 0.49
CA ARG A 80 -18.03 5.65 0.71
C ARG A 80 -16.78 4.79 0.60
N TYR A 81 -16.87 3.51 0.92
CA TYR A 81 -15.75 2.56 0.92
C TYR A 81 -15.38 2.12 -0.50
N SER A 82 -16.36 1.75 -1.34
CA SER A 82 -16.10 1.12 -2.63
C SER A 82 -15.14 1.92 -3.55
N PRO A 83 -15.26 3.26 -3.68
CA PRO A 83 -14.29 4.02 -4.48
C PRO A 83 -12.88 4.03 -3.88
N VAL A 84 -12.76 4.00 -2.56
CA VAL A 84 -11.48 4.07 -1.84
C VAL A 84 -10.67 2.78 -2.04
N GLU A 85 -11.35 1.63 -2.05
CA GLU A 85 -10.72 0.32 -2.26
C GLU A 85 -9.94 0.28 -3.58
N PHE A 86 -10.56 0.71 -4.68
CA PHE A 86 -9.90 0.75 -5.99
C PHE A 86 -8.92 1.91 -6.15
N GLN A 87 -9.25 3.11 -5.67
CA GLN A 87 -8.39 4.29 -5.81
C GLN A 87 -7.06 4.14 -5.08
N ASP A 88 -7.05 3.40 -3.98
CA ASP A 88 -5.89 3.33 -3.09
C ASP A 88 -5.03 2.07 -3.32
N LEU A 89 -5.35 1.21 -4.30
CA LEU A 89 -4.55 0.02 -4.65
C LEU A 89 -3.09 0.35 -4.90
N PHE A 90 -2.85 1.43 -5.63
CA PHE A 90 -1.50 1.89 -5.91
C PHE A 90 -0.74 2.26 -4.63
N ALA A 91 -1.37 3.05 -3.75
CA ALA A 91 -0.78 3.45 -2.48
C ALA A 91 -0.62 2.26 -1.50
N TYR A 92 -1.54 1.30 -1.54
CA TYR A 92 -1.48 0.06 -0.77
C TYR A 92 -0.29 -0.79 -1.23
N TRP A 93 -0.14 -1.02 -2.53
CA TRP A 93 1.01 -1.71 -3.11
C TRP A 93 2.33 -1.03 -2.73
N GLU A 94 2.41 0.30 -2.85
CA GLU A 94 3.58 1.06 -2.43
C GLU A 94 3.84 1.00 -0.91
N SER A 95 2.85 0.66 -0.08
CA SER A 95 3.01 0.53 1.37
C SER A 95 3.64 -0.80 1.78
N THR A 96 3.42 -1.85 0.97
CA THR A 96 3.95 -3.20 1.17
C THR A 96 5.24 -3.44 0.39
N HIS A 97 5.45 -2.74 -0.73
CA HIS A 97 6.62 -2.86 -1.59
C HIS A 97 7.45 -1.57 -1.57
N ARG A 98 8.55 -1.57 -0.81
CA ARG A 98 9.42 -0.39 -0.64
C ARG A 98 10.75 -0.54 -1.37
N PHE A 99 11.03 0.39 -2.29
CA PHE A 99 12.38 0.61 -2.81
C PHE A 99 13.22 1.42 -1.82
N ALA A 100 14.44 0.97 -1.58
CA ALA A 100 15.42 1.69 -0.79
C ALA A 100 16.14 2.75 -1.65
N VAL A 101 15.41 3.81 -2.04
CA VAL A 101 15.99 4.95 -2.77
C VAL A 101 16.87 5.75 -1.80
N SER A 102 18.18 5.71 -2.00
CA SER A 102 19.14 6.38 -1.12
C SER A 102 19.15 7.90 -1.32
N PRO A 103 19.57 8.70 -0.33
CA PRO A 103 19.72 10.15 -0.49
C PRO A 103 20.67 10.54 -1.63
N ALA A 104 21.69 9.72 -1.91
CA ALA A 104 22.57 9.94 -3.05
C ALA A 104 21.82 9.79 -4.38
N LEU A 105 20.99 8.75 -4.52
CA LEU A 105 20.15 8.53 -5.71
C LEU A 105 19.12 9.66 -5.91
N ILE A 106 18.50 10.14 -4.82
CA ILE A 106 17.57 11.28 -4.86
C ILE A 106 18.27 12.54 -5.38
N ARG A 107 19.52 12.78 -4.97
CA ARG A 107 20.27 13.96 -5.44
C ARG A 107 20.73 13.83 -6.89
N SER A 108 21.01 12.61 -7.36
CA SER A 108 21.52 12.37 -8.71
C SER A 108 20.44 12.23 -9.78
N ASP A 109 19.22 11.85 -9.41
CA ASP A 109 18.13 11.56 -10.35
C ASP A 109 16.84 12.32 -9.99
N PRO A 110 16.46 13.36 -10.78
CA PRO A 110 15.25 14.14 -10.54
C PRO A 110 13.96 13.32 -10.55
N TYR A 111 13.90 12.23 -11.33
CA TYR A 111 12.72 11.38 -11.38
C TYR A 111 12.56 10.62 -10.06
N LEU A 112 13.65 10.08 -9.51
CA LEU A 112 13.62 9.41 -8.21
C LEU A 112 13.25 10.37 -7.07
N ALA A 113 13.70 11.63 -7.14
CA ALA A 113 13.28 12.66 -6.19
C ALA A 113 11.77 12.91 -6.23
N LEU A 114 11.21 13.12 -7.42
CA LEU A 114 9.77 13.29 -7.61
C LEU A 114 8.99 12.05 -7.15
N PHE A 115 9.44 10.86 -7.54
CA PHE A 115 8.82 9.59 -7.17
C PHE A 115 8.69 9.43 -5.64
N VAL A 116 9.76 9.70 -4.89
CA VAL A 116 9.75 9.61 -3.42
C VAL A 116 8.81 10.64 -2.79
N ALA A 117 8.79 11.87 -3.31
CA ALA A 117 7.90 12.93 -2.83
C ALA A 117 6.43 12.58 -3.07
N GLU A 118 6.11 12.18 -4.30
CA GLU A 118 4.76 11.78 -4.71
C GLU A 118 4.26 10.56 -3.93
N ARG A 119 5.12 9.57 -3.68
CA ARG A 119 4.78 8.42 -2.82
C ARG A 119 4.45 8.84 -1.39
N LYS A 120 5.16 9.83 -0.84
CA LYS A 120 4.85 10.38 0.50
C LYS A 120 3.49 11.08 0.49
N ASN A 121 3.19 11.87 -0.54
CA ASN A 121 1.92 12.57 -0.71
C ASN A 121 0.77 11.58 -0.82
N ARG A 122 0.86 10.61 -1.73
CA ARG A 122 -0.16 9.55 -1.90
C ARG A 122 -0.44 8.82 -0.60
N ARG A 123 0.59 8.42 0.14
CA ARG A 123 0.43 7.75 1.43
C ARG A 123 -0.28 8.63 2.45
N SER A 124 0.03 9.93 2.50
CA SER A 124 -0.64 10.89 3.38
C SER A 124 -2.13 11.01 3.05
N HIS A 125 -2.45 11.21 1.77
CA HIS A 125 -3.84 11.34 1.29
C HIS A 125 -4.64 10.05 1.49
N THR A 126 -4.05 8.89 1.15
CA THR A 126 -4.60 7.56 1.41
C THR A 126 -4.87 7.39 2.89
N GLY A 127 -3.88 7.69 3.75
CA GLY A 127 -4.06 7.61 5.20
C GLY A 127 -5.17 8.52 5.73
N ALA A 128 -5.37 9.70 5.15
CA ALA A 128 -6.48 10.57 5.50
C ALA A 128 -7.84 9.98 5.09
N ARG A 129 -7.96 9.46 3.86
CA ARG A 129 -9.18 8.76 3.38
C ARG A 129 -9.52 7.56 4.26
N TRP A 130 -8.55 6.69 4.53
CA TRP A 130 -8.76 5.50 5.37
C TRP A 130 -9.14 5.84 6.82
N LYS A 131 -8.62 6.93 7.38
CA LYS A 131 -9.08 7.42 8.70
C LYS A 131 -10.55 7.84 8.67
N HIS A 132 -10.99 8.50 7.61
CA HIS A 132 -12.39 8.87 7.44
C HIS A 132 -13.30 7.64 7.32
N ILE A 133 -12.90 6.66 6.49
CA ILE A 133 -13.59 5.37 6.38
C ILE A 133 -13.67 4.67 7.74
N LEU A 134 -12.59 4.63 8.51
CA LEU A 134 -12.59 4.01 9.84
C LEU A 134 -13.57 4.71 10.80
N GLN A 135 -13.70 6.03 10.73
CA GLN A 135 -14.70 6.77 11.53
C GLN A 135 -16.12 6.36 11.15
N LEU A 136 -16.41 6.26 9.85
CA LEU A 136 -17.71 5.80 9.36
C LEU A 136 -17.99 4.35 9.78
N PHE A 137 -16.98 3.48 9.72
CA PHE A 137 -17.07 2.09 10.19
C PHE A 137 -17.45 2.03 11.68
N LEU A 138 -16.77 2.81 12.54
CA LEU A 138 -17.10 2.87 13.96
C LEU A 138 -18.51 3.40 14.23
N ILE A 139 -19.01 4.34 13.43
CA ILE A 139 -20.40 4.86 13.55
C ILE A 139 -21.42 3.82 13.12
N ALA A 140 -21.13 3.06 12.06
CA ALA A 140 -21.99 1.99 11.56
C ALA A 140 -22.07 0.81 12.55
N MET A 141 -20.97 0.50 13.24
CA MET A 141 -20.87 -0.66 14.15
C MET A 141 -21.32 -0.40 15.61
N ARG A 142 -21.62 0.85 15.99
CA ARG A 142 -21.94 1.22 17.40
C ARG A 142 -23.38 0.91 17.79
N GLU A 143 -23.79 -0.33 17.62
CA GLU A 143 -24.93 -0.92 18.34
C GLU A 143 -24.48 -1.43 19.72
#